data_AF-A0A438JYQ6-F1
#
_entry.id   AF-A0A438JYQ6-F1
#
_cell.length_a   1.000
_cell.length_b   1.000
_cell.length_c   1.000
_cell.angle_alpha   90.00
_cell.angle_beta   90.00
_cell.angle_gamma   90.00
#
_symmetry.space_group_name_H-M   'P 1'
#
loop_
_entity.id
_entity.type
_entity.pdbx_description
1 polymer ?
#
loop_
_entity_poly.entity_id
_entity_poly.type
_entity_poly.pdbx_seq_one_letter_code
_entity_poly.pdbx_strand_id
1 'polypeptide(L)'
;MPPRPDEAELFAKSAQNAYKQFRDKAAFSRSMAVDKMEENAQGRVWTGKDAASRGLVDAIGGLSRAVAIAKQKADIPQDRPVTLVELSRPSPTVSEILTGIGSSIVVWREH
;
A
#
# COMPACT_ATOMS: atom_id res chain seq x y z
N MET A 1 28.05 -0.05 -15.86
CA MET A 1 27.56 0.06 -17.26
C MET A 1 26.15 0.63 -17.20
N PRO A 2 25.82 1.70 -17.93
CA PRO A 2 24.45 2.18 -18.03
C PRO A 2 23.57 1.14 -18.75
N PRO A 3 22.26 1.09 -18.46
CA PRO A 3 21.33 0.18 -19.14
C PRO A 3 21.26 0.49 -20.63
N ARG A 4 20.89 -0.53 -21.43
CA ARG A 4 20.62 -0.33 -22.86
C ARG A 4 19.35 0.51 -23.04
N PRO A 5 19.19 1.24 -24.17
CA PRO A 5 18.02 2.10 -24.38
C PRO A 5 16.67 1.39 -24.23
N ASP A 6 16.56 0.15 -24.73
CA ASP A 6 15.37 -0.70 -24.61
C ASP A 6 15.08 -1.09 -23.15
N GLU A 7 16.11 -1.43 -22.39
CA GLU A 7 15.99 -1.75 -20.96
C GLU A 7 15.56 -0.53 -20.14
N ALA A 8 16.12 0.64 -20.44
CA ALA A 8 15.77 1.88 -19.77
C ALA A 8 14.32 2.28 -20.03
N GLU A 9 13.83 2.12 -21.27
CA GLU A 9 12.44 2.38 -21.64
C GLU A 9 11.48 1.42 -20.92
N LEU A 10 11.78 0.12 -20.89
CA LEU A 10 10.99 -0.87 -20.17
C LEU A 10 10.92 -0.57 -18.67
N PHE A 11 12.04 -0.17 -18.06
CA PHE A 11 12.07 0.23 -16.66
C PHE A 11 11.22 1.48 -16.42
N ALA A 12 11.37 2.52 -17.26
CA ALA A 12 10.60 3.75 -17.14
C ALA A 12 9.08 3.50 -17.25
N LYS A 13 8.66 2.67 -18.22
CA LYS A 13 7.25 2.27 -18.38
C LYS A 13 6.73 1.52 -17.16
N SER A 14 7.54 0.61 -16.60
CA SER A 14 7.17 -0.16 -15.41
C SER A 14 7.02 0.75 -14.18
N ALA A 15 7.96 1.68 -13.99
CA ALA A 15 7.88 2.68 -12.92
C ALA A 15 6.65 3.59 -13.07
N GLN A 16 6.36 4.04 -14.29
CA GLN A 16 5.20 4.87 -14.59
C GLN A 16 3.87 4.15 -14.31
N ASN A 17 3.81 2.86 -14.60
CA ASN A 17 2.65 2.02 -14.30
C ASN A 17 2.45 1.86 -12.79
N ALA A 18 3.52 1.55 -12.05
CA ALA A 18 3.49 1.44 -10.59
C ALA A 18 3.05 2.77 -9.95
N TYR A 19 3.56 3.90 -10.45
CA TYR A 19 3.16 5.23 -10.01
C TYR A 19 1.65 5.47 -10.19
N LYS A 20 1.12 5.23 -11.40
CA LYS A 20 -0.31 5.41 -11.69
C LYS A 20 -1.17 4.54 -10.77
N GLN A 21 -0.82 3.26 -10.62
CA GLN A 21 -1.56 2.35 -9.74
C GLN A 21 -1.59 2.84 -8.29
N PHE A 22 -0.45 3.28 -7.76
CA PHE A 22 -0.39 3.80 -6.38
C PHE A 22 -1.24 5.06 -6.22
N ARG A 23 -1.06 6.04 -7.11
CA ARG A 23 -1.79 7.31 -7.10
C ARG A 23 -3.29 7.09 -7.21
N ASP A 24 -3.74 6.29 -8.16
CA ASP A 24 -5.16 6.07 -8.42
C ASP A 24 -5.83 5.33 -7.25
N LYS A 25 -5.14 4.35 -6.66
CA LYS A 25 -5.61 3.67 -5.44
C LYS A 25 -5.68 4.62 -4.25
N ALA A 26 -4.70 5.50 -4.09
CA ALA A 26 -4.70 6.50 -3.03
C ALA A 26 -5.86 7.50 -3.21
N ALA A 27 -6.08 7.98 -4.44
CA ALA A 27 -7.17 8.88 -4.78
C ALA A 27 -8.53 8.24 -4.47
N PHE A 28 -8.75 7.00 -4.92
CA PHE A 28 -9.94 6.23 -4.61
C PHE A 28 -10.17 6.06 -3.10
N SER A 29 -9.12 5.68 -2.35
CA SER A 29 -9.20 5.43 -0.91
C SER A 29 -9.51 6.70 -0.09
N ARG A 30 -9.23 7.87 -0.66
CA ARG A 30 -9.54 9.19 -0.07
C ARG A 30 -10.78 9.84 -0.70
N SER A 31 -11.48 9.12 -1.57
CA SER A 31 -12.64 9.63 -2.30
C SER A 31 -12.36 10.99 -2.96
N MET A 32 -11.16 11.14 -3.54
CA MET A 32 -10.74 12.37 -4.23
C MET A 32 -10.44 12.12 -5.71
N ALA A 33 -10.58 13.17 -6.52
CA ALA A 33 -10.20 13.12 -7.93
C ALA A 33 -8.70 12.84 -8.09
N VAL A 34 -8.34 12.10 -9.15
CA VAL A 34 -6.95 11.76 -9.46
C VAL A 34 -6.08 13.01 -9.64
N ASP A 35 -6.60 14.04 -10.30
CA ASP A 35 -5.88 15.30 -10.50
C ASP A 35 -5.57 16.01 -9.17
N LYS A 36 -6.51 15.97 -8.22
CA LYS A 36 -6.30 16.49 -6.86
C LYS A 36 -5.27 15.67 -6.09
N MET A 37 -5.25 14.35 -6.29
CA MET A 37 -4.21 13.50 -5.70
C MET A 37 -2.82 13.81 -6.30
N GLU A 38 -2.76 14.09 -7.61
CA GLU A 38 -1.52 14.44 -8.31
C GLU A 38 -0.84 15.67 -7.70
N GLU A 39 -1.61 16.70 -7.32
CA GLU A 39 -1.10 17.89 -6.61
C GLU A 39 -0.37 17.58 -5.30
N ASN A 40 -0.72 16.44 -4.67
CA ASN A 40 -0.17 15.99 -3.40
C ASN A 40 0.90 14.89 -3.55
N ALA A 41 1.11 14.37 -4.77
CA ALA A 41 1.94 13.21 -5.07
C ALA A 41 3.38 13.61 -5.47
N GLN A 42 3.95 12.97 -6.51
CA GLN A 42 5.28 13.29 -7.06
C GLN A 42 6.44 13.13 -6.06
N GLY A 43 6.36 12.16 -5.14
CA GLY A 43 7.42 11.87 -4.17
C GLY A 43 7.58 12.92 -3.07
N ARG A 44 6.63 13.85 -2.93
CA ARG A 44 6.64 14.85 -1.86
C ARG A 44 6.37 14.21 -0.50
N VAL A 45 7.11 14.67 0.51
CA VAL A 45 6.93 14.26 1.91
C VAL A 45 6.09 15.31 2.63
N TRP A 46 5.11 14.86 3.39
CA TRP A 46 4.22 15.71 4.18
C TRP A 46 4.40 15.45 5.67
N THR A 47 4.37 16.51 6.48
CA THR A 47 4.19 16.34 7.92
C THR A 47 2.79 15.78 8.19
N GLY A 48 2.58 15.16 9.35
CA GLY A 48 1.24 14.68 9.72
C GLY A 48 0.19 15.78 9.64
N LYS A 49 0.49 16.98 10.17
CA LYS A 49 -0.43 18.13 10.15
C LYS A 49 -0.79 18.54 8.72
N ASP A 50 0.20 18.62 7.82
CA ASP A 50 -0.05 18.97 6.43
C ASP A 50 -0.88 17.90 5.73
N ALA A 51 -0.55 16.61 5.95
CA ALA A 51 -1.30 15.49 5.41
C ALA A 51 -2.77 15.52 5.83
N ALA A 52 -3.08 15.87 7.09
CA ALA A 52 -4.45 16.04 7.56
C ALA A 52 -5.16 17.20 6.86
N SER A 53 -4.50 18.37 6.75
CA SER A 53 -5.07 19.53 6.05
C SER A 53 -5.37 19.28 4.56
N ARG A 54 -4.63 18.35 3.95
CA ARG A 54 -4.75 17.93 2.55
C ARG A 54 -5.70 16.76 2.34
N GLY A 55 -6.26 16.18 3.42
CA GLY A 55 -7.14 15.02 3.36
C GLY A 55 -6.43 13.70 2.99
N LEU A 56 -5.11 13.62 3.22
CA LEU A 56 -4.34 12.39 3.00
C LEU A 56 -4.46 11.40 4.17
N VAL A 57 -4.78 11.91 5.37
CA VAL A 57 -5.05 11.14 6.59
C VAL A 57 -6.29 11.68 7.29
N ASP A 58 -6.97 10.83 8.05
CA ASP A 58 -8.23 11.18 8.74
C ASP A 58 -8.00 11.85 10.10
N ALA A 59 -6.91 11.53 10.78
CA ALA A 59 -6.63 12.01 12.14
C ALA A 59 -5.14 12.00 12.46
N ILE A 60 -4.76 12.82 13.44
CA ILE A 60 -3.41 12.88 14.01
C ILE A 60 -3.41 12.25 15.41
N GLY A 61 -2.42 11.41 15.69
CA GLY A 61 -2.22 10.77 16.98
C GLY A 61 -1.29 9.57 16.89
N GLY A 62 -1.00 8.97 18.04
CA GLY A 62 -0.24 7.73 18.13
C GLY A 62 -1.14 6.48 18.14
N LEU A 63 -0.53 5.34 18.46
CA LEU A 63 -1.20 4.04 18.51
C LEU A 63 -2.46 4.03 19.39
N SER A 64 -2.43 4.65 20.57
CA SER A 64 -3.59 4.70 21.47
C SER A 64 -4.81 5.36 20.83
N ARG A 65 -4.60 6.41 20.00
CA ARG A 65 -5.68 7.07 19.26
C ARG A 65 -6.20 6.18 18.14
N ALA A 66 -5.32 5.49 17.42
CA ALA A 66 -5.70 4.52 16.39
C ALA A 66 -6.56 3.38 16.98
N VAL A 67 -6.16 2.83 18.13
CA VAL A 67 -6.93 1.80 18.85
C VAL A 67 -8.31 2.32 19.29
N ALA A 68 -8.38 3.53 19.84
CA ALA A 68 -9.66 4.12 20.23
C ALA A 68 -10.63 4.30 19.04
N ILE A 69 -10.12 4.78 17.90
CA ILE A 69 -10.90 4.91 16.66
C ILE A 69 -11.34 3.53 16.15
N ALA A 70 -10.45 2.54 16.17
CA ALA A 70 -10.79 1.18 15.74
C ALA A 70 -11.89 0.56 16.61
N LYS A 71 -11.79 0.70 17.94
CA LYS A 71 -12.84 0.27 18.88
C LYS A 71 -14.17 0.96 18.60
N GLN A 72 -14.14 2.28 18.39
CA GLN A 72 -15.34 3.05 18.07
C GLN A 72 -16.01 2.55 16.78
N LYS A 73 -15.23 2.31 15.71
CA LYS A 73 -15.74 1.82 14.42
C LYS A 73 -16.26 0.39 14.48
N ALA A 74 -15.76 -0.42 15.43
CA ALA A 74 -16.15 -1.81 15.63
C ALA A 74 -17.18 -2.01 16.76
N ASP A 75 -17.74 -0.92 17.32
CA ASP A 75 -18.66 -0.94 18.45
C ASP A 75 -18.14 -1.71 19.68
N ILE A 76 -16.87 -1.50 20.00
CA ILE A 76 -16.20 -2.10 21.15
C ILE A 76 -16.10 -1.07 22.29
N PRO A 77 -16.43 -1.42 23.55
CA PRO A 77 -16.25 -0.55 24.70
C PRO A 77 -14.80 -0.03 24.83
N GLN A 78 -14.67 1.26 25.11
CA GLN A 78 -13.35 1.93 25.11
C GLN A 78 -12.43 1.44 26.23
N ASP A 79 -13.01 1.03 27.36
CA ASP A 79 -12.33 0.46 28.53
C ASP A 79 -11.91 -1.00 28.35
N ARG A 80 -12.42 -1.70 27.32
CA ARG A 80 -12.03 -3.10 27.06
C ARG A 80 -10.51 -3.19 26.85
N PRO A 81 -9.77 -4.04 27.58
CA PRO A 81 -8.34 -4.16 27.42
C PRO A 81 -7.98 -4.67 26.02
N VAL A 82 -6.85 -4.21 25.48
CA VAL A 82 -6.30 -4.61 24.18
C VAL A 82 -4.90 -5.15 24.40
N THR A 83 -4.62 -6.32 23.83
CA THR A 83 -3.28 -6.90 23.80
C THR A 83 -2.64 -6.58 22.47
N LEU A 84 -1.47 -5.94 22.48
CA LEU A 84 -0.66 -5.80 21.28
C LEU A 84 -0.01 -7.15 20.98
N VAL A 85 -0.27 -7.69 19.80
CA VAL A 85 0.37 -8.91 19.31
C VAL A 85 1.22 -8.54 18.11
N GLU A 86 2.51 -8.83 18.16
CA GLU A 86 3.39 -8.69 17.00
C GLU A 86 3.13 -9.85 16.03
N LEU A 87 2.45 -9.56 14.93
CA LEU A 87 2.25 -10.51 13.85
C LEU A 87 3.51 -10.54 12.97
N SER A 88 4.54 -11.24 13.43
CA SER A 88 5.64 -11.63 12.55
C SER A 88 5.13 -12.73 11.61
N ARG A 89 4.87 -12.40 10.34
CA ARG A 89 4.70 -13.46 9.34
C ARG A 89 6.07 -14.12 9.15
N PRO A 90 6.19 -15.45 9.22
CA PRO A 90 7.41 -16.10 8.78
C PRO A 90 7.70 -15.63 7.35
N SER A 91 8.91 -15.13 7.11
CA SER A 91 9.32 -14.73 5.77
C SER A 91 9.27 -15.99 4.90
N PRO A 92 8.66 -15.93 3.70
CA PRO A 92 8.67 -17.06 2.80
C PRO A 92 10.12 -17.42 2.51
N THR A 93 10.43 -18.70 2.62
CA THR A 93 11.74 -19.22 2.26
C THR A 93 11.99 -18.99 0.78
N VAL A 94 13.26 -18.91 0.38
CA VAL A 94 13.64 -18.77 -1.04
C VAL A 94 13.02 -19.89 -1.89
N SER A 95 12.86 -21.10 -1.33
CA SER A 95 12.17 -22.22 -1.99
C SER A 95 10.70 -21.94 -2.30
N GLU A 96 9.95 -21.35 -1.35
CA GLU A 96 8.54 -20.97 -1.56
C GLU A 96 8.40 -19.86 -2.61
N ILE A 97 9.34 -18.91 -2.62
CA ILE A 97 9.41 -17.87 -3.65
C ILE A 97 9.66 -18.51 -5.02
N LEU A 98 10.67 -19.37 -5.15
CA LEU A 98 11.02 -20.04 -6.41
C LEU A 98 9.88 -20.93 -6.93
N THR A 99 9.20 -21.65 -6.04
CA THR A 99 8.06 -22.52 -6.39
C THR A 99 6.87 -21.69 -6.89
N GLY A 100 6.60 -20.53 -6.27
CA GLY A 100 5.53 -19.62 -6.70
C GLY A 100 5.79 -18.94 -8.06
N ILE A 101 7.06 -18.82 -8.48
CA ILE A 101 7.43 -18.28 -9.79
C ILE A 101 7.31 -19.34 -10.91
N GLY A 102 7.30 -20.64 -10.54
CA GLY A 102 7.30 -21.76 -11.49
C GLY A 102 5.92 -22.32 -11.90
N SER A 103 4.82 -21.99 -11.20
CA SER A 103 3.48 -22.48 -11.54
C SER A 103 2.71 -21.48 -12.41
N SER A 104 3.18 -21.28 -13.63
CA SER A 104 2.39 -20.69 -14.71
C SER A 104 2.75 -21.35 -16.05
N ILE A 105 2.76 -22.69 -16.11
CA ILE A 105 2.71 -23.47 -17.35
C ILE A 105 1.85 -24.73 -17.09
N VAL A 106 0.65 -24.71 -17.70
CA VAL A 106 -0.15 -25.80 -18.28
C VAL A 106 -0.33 -27.12 -17.52
N VAL A 107 -1.58 -27.42 -17.12
CA VAL A 107 -2.20 -28.74 -17.36
C VAL A 107 -3.69 -28.53 -17.72
N TRP A 108 -4.01 -28.55 -19.00
CA TRP A 108 -5.33 -29.04 -19.44
C TRP A 108 -5.23 -30.55 -19.56
N ARG A 109 -6.10 -31.29 -18.88
CA ARG A 109 -6.39 -32.69 -19.23
C ARG A 109 -7.90 -32.87 -19.23
N GLU A 110 -8.41 -33.09 -20.43
CA GLU A 110 -9.76 -33.59 -20.69
C GLU A 110 -9.66 -35.11 -20.85
N HIS A 111 -10.71 -35.79 -20.35
CA HIS A 111 -10.94 -37.24 -20.21
C HIS A 111 -10.31 -37.94 -19.00
#